data_AF-A0A7V7K056-F1
#
_entry.id   AF-A0A7V7K056-F1
#
_cell.length_a   1.000
_cell.length_b   1.000
_cell.length_c   1.000
_cell.angle_alpha   90.00
_cell.angle_beta   90.00
_cell.angle_gamma   90.00
#
_symmetry.space_group_name_H-M   'P 1'
#
loop_
_entity.id
_entity.type
_entity.pdbx_description
1 polymer ?
#
loop_
_entity_poly.entity_id
_entity_poly.type
_entity_poly.pdbx_seq_one_letter_code
_entity_poly.pdbx_strand_id
1 'polypeptide(L)'
;MNRDIIVTMGDIRRISGHGGQHDFFEMRRPSSPAYLEQEDDPNWNSYTLTRDGSRRVLKHGRDRRCHFLTPQGCQLPGPVRPLVCRIHPVEFTELEITGLATECPVEFLAQGESLLDSMQMSVVEVEGWRVQLYDELRDEWFTYHNAA
;
A
#
# COMPACT_ATOMS: atom_id res chain seq x y z
N MET A 1 -10.78 -10.54 3.14
CA MET A 1 -10.91 -9.17 2.62
C MET A 1 -10.03 -9.06 1.39
N ASN A 2 -10.59 -8.83 0.20
CA ASN A 2 -9.85 -8.76 -1.06
C ASN A 2 -9.47 -7.30 -1.31
N ARG A 3 -8.39 -6.82 -0.68
CA ARG A 3 -7.87 -5.48 -0.95
C ARG A 3 -6.78 -5.54 -2.02
N ASP A 4 -6.87 -4.63 -2.96
CA ASP A 4 -5.79 -4.35 -3.90
C ASP A 4 -4.71 -3.56 -3.15
N ILE A 5 -3.52 -4.14 -3.02
CA ILE A 5 -2.37 -3.48 -2.43
C ILE A 5 -1.53 -2.95 -3.58
N ILE A 6 -1.47 -1.62 -3.73
CA ILE A 6 -0.63 -0.96 -4.73
C ILE A 6 0.84 -1.21 -4.42
N VAL A 7 1.62 -1.37 -5.48
CA VAL A 7 3.07 -1.63 -5.42
C VAL A 7 3.77 -0.64 -6.32
N THR A 8 4.67 0.16 -5.75
CA THR A 8 5.54 1.05 -6.53
C THR A 8 6.69 0.27 -7.18
N MET A 9 7.40 0.86 -8.12
CA MET A 9 8.70 0.37 -8.59
C MET A 9 9.74 0.35 -7.47
N GLY A 10 9.65 1.28 -6.51
CA GLY A 10 10.48 1.26 -5.30
C GLY A 10 10.22 0.00 -4.47
N ASP A 11 8.96 -0.37 -4.25
CA ASP A 11 8.57 -1.60 -3.58
C ASP A 11 9.07 -2.82 -4.35
N ILE A 12 8.94 -2.82 -5.69
CA ILE A 12 9.45 -3.92 -6.50
C ILE A 12 10.94 -4.11 -6.28
N ARG A 13 11.72 -3.03 -6.33
CA ARG A 13 13.17 -3.07 -6.09
C ARG A 13 13.50 -3.58 -4.69
N ARG A 14 12.83 -3.05 -3.65
CA ARG A 14 13.03 -3.46 -2.25
C ARG A 14 12.74 -4.95 -2.03
N ILE A 15 11.59 -5.42 -2.50
CA ILE A 15 11.14 -6.81 -2.29
C ILE A 15 12.00 -7.78 -3.10
N SER A 16 12.25 -7.46 -4.37
CA SER A 16 13.09 -8.30 -5.24
C SER A 16 14.52 -8.41 -4.69
N GLY A 17 15.09 -7.31 -4.20
CA GLY A 17 16.43 -7.29 -3.62
C GLY A 17 16.55 -8.12 -2.32
N HIS A 18 15.46 -8.31 -1.59
CA HIS A 18 15.46 -9.11 -0.36
C HIS A 18 15.31 -10.62 -0.62
N GLY A 19 14.38 -11.02 -1.49
CA GLY A 19 13.99 -12.42 -1.67
C GLY A 19 14.38 -13.05 -3.00
N GLY A 20 14.96 -12.29 -3.94
CA GLY A 20 15.21 -12.72 -5.32
C GLY A 20 13.95 -13.07 -6.12
N GLN A 21 12.76 -12.81 -5.56
CA GLN A 21 11.48 -13.05 -6.21
C GLN A 21 11.11 -11.84 -7.06
N HIS A 22 10.60 -12.08 -8.27
CA HIS A 22 10.17 -11.02 -9.18
C HIS A 22 8.71 -11.16 -9.63
N ASP A 23 8.06 -12.29 -9.32
CA ASP A 23 6.73 -12.66 -9.83
C ASP A 23 5.60 -12.47 -8.80
N PHE A 24 5.67 -11.43 -7.98
CA PHE A 24 4.74 -11.20 -6.86
C PHE A 24 3.72 -10.07 -7.10
N PHE A 25 3.79 -9.38 -8.24
CA PHE A 25 2.86 -8.31 -8.61
C PHE A 25 2.26 -8.57 -9.99
N GLU A 26 1.12 -7.96 -10.28
CA GLU A 26 0.45 -8.01 -11.57
C GLU A 26 -0.12 -6.63 -11.94
N MET A 27 -0.33 -6.42 -13.23
CA MET A 27 -1.14 -5.29 -13.72
C MET A 27 -2.58 -5.76 -13.82
N ARG A 28 -3.47 -5.15 -13.02
CA ARG A 28 -4.88 -5.56 -12.96
C ARG A 28 -5.78 -4.36 -12.78
N ARG A 29 -6.96 -4.38 -13.40
CA ARG A 29 -8.02 -3.39 -13.13
C ARG A 29 -8.50 -3.50 -11.68
N PRO A 30 -8.89 -2.40 -11.02
CA PRO A 30 -9.42 -2.46 -9.67
C PRO A 30 -10.54 -3.48 -9.54
N SER A 31 -10.48 -4.29 -8.48
CA SER A 31 -11.49 -5.32 -8.22
C SER A 31 -12.83 -4.77 -7.71
N SER A 32 -12.84 -3.50 -7.29
CA SER A 32 -14.02 -2.78 -6.80
C SER A 32 -14.05 -1.37 -7.42
N PRO A 33 -15.23 -0.85 -7.84
CA PRO A 33 -15.39 0.52 -8.29
C PRO A 33 -15.01 1.58 -7.26
N ALA A 34 -15.16 1.27 -5.96
CA ALA A 34 -14.81 2.17 -4.86
C ALA A 34 -13.33 2.62 -4.91
N TYR A 35 -12.46 1.85 -5.55
CA TYR A 35 -11.06 2.24 -5.76
C TYR A 35 -10.85 3.36 -6.78
N LEU A 36 -11.87 3.70 -7.55
CA LEU A 36 -11.86 4.81 -8.51
C LEU A 36 -12.47 6.08 -7.90
N GLU A 37 -13.19 5.95 -6.79
CA GLU A 37 -13.79 7.06 -6.04
C GLU A 37 -12.72 7.61 -5.07
N GLN A 38 -11.96 8.61 -5.52
CA GLN A 38 -10.80 9.19 -4.81
C GLN A 38 -10.88 10.73 -4.84
N GLU A 39 -12.02 11.29 -4.45
CA GLU A 39 -12.25 12.75 -4.50
C GLU A 39 -11.36 13.52 -3.51
N ASP A 40 -11.01 12.90 -2.39
CA ASP A 40 -10.14 13.39 -1.33
C ASP A 40 -8.64 13.19 -1.61
N ASP A 41 -8.30 12.33 -2.56
CA ASP A 41 -6.93 12.13 -3.08
C ASP A 41 -6.90 12.13 -4.62
N PRO A 42 -7.02 13.32 -5.25
CA PRO A 42 -7.19 13.44 -6.70
C PRO A 42 -6.00 12.89 -7.51
N ASN A 43 -4.82 12.79 -6.88
CA ASN A 43 -3.61 12.34 -7.54
C ASN A 43 -3.43 10.81 -7.48
N TRP A 44 -4.09 10.12 -6.56
CA TRP A 44 -3.98 8.66 -6.41
C TRP A 44 -4.24 7.92 -7.72
N ASN A 45 -5.39 8.16 -8.34
CA ASN A 45 -5.75 7.52 -9.61
C ASN A 45 -4.84 7.95 -10.75
N SER A 46 -4.46 9.23 -10.78
CA SER A 46 -3.56 9.79 -11.78
C SER A 46 -2.21 9.08 -11.77
N TYR A 47 -1.68 8.77 -10.58
CA TYR A 47 -0.37 8.14 -10.43
C TYR A 47 -0.41 6.61 -10.50
N THR A 48 -1.52 5.98 -10.12
CA THR A 48 -1.58 4.52 -10.00
C THR A 48 -2.22 3.81 -11.19
N LEU A 49 -3.08 4.48 -11.97
CA LEU A 49 -3.73 3.87 -13.13
C LEU A 49 -2.92 4.06 -14.41
N THR A 50 -2.85 3.01 -15.21
CA THR A 50 -2.40 3.06 -16.60
C THR A 50 -3.54 3.49 -17.53
N ARG A 51 -3.20 3.79 -18.79
CA ARG A 51 -4.17 4.21 -19.81
C ARG A 51 -5.31 3.23 -20.07
N ASP A 52 -5.09 1.93 -19.85
CA ASP A 52 -6.11 0.88 -19.98
C ASP A 52 -6.94 0.66 -18.70
N GLY A 53 -6.71 1.48 -17.67
CA GLY A 53 -7.36 1.42 -16.36
C GLY A 53 -6.83 0.33 -15.44
N SER A 54 -5.74 -0.35 -15.80
CA SER A 54 -5.07 -1.28 -14.89
C SER A 54 -4.15 -0.53 -13.91
N ARG A 55 -3.71 -1.22 -12.86
CA ARG A 55 -2.73 -0.70 -11.90
C ARG A 55 -1.87 -1.82 -11.35
N ARG A 56 -0.71 -1.46 -10.83
CA ARG A 56 0.26 -2.41 -10.30
C ARG A 56 -0.12 -2.81 -8.88
N VAL A 57 -0.47 -4.08 -8.69
CA VAL A 57 -0.92 -4.60 -7.39
C VAL A 57 -0.19 -5.87 -7.01
N LEU A 58 -0.10 -6.15 -5.71
CA LEU A 58 0.35 -7.47 -5.25
C LEU A 58 -0.62 -8.54 -5.74
N LYS A 59 -0.05 -9.67 -6.17
CA LYS A 59 -0.84 -10.86 -6.47
C LYS A 59 -1.50 -11.40 -5.21
N HIS A 60 -2.62 -12.07 -5.41
CA HIS A 60 -3.19 -12.95 -4.40
C HIS A 60 -2.73 -14.39 -4.62
N GLY A 61 -2.57 -15.14 -3.54
CA GLY A 61 -2.39 -16.59 -3.54
C GLY A 61 -3.67 -17.33 -3.97
N ARG A 62 -3.59 -18.66 -4.02
CA ARG A 62 -4.69 -19.54 -4.47
C ARG A 62 -5.98 -19.41 -3.63
N ASP A 63 -5.84 -18.98 -2.39
CA ASP A 63 -6.93 -18.76 -1.43
C ASP A 63 -7.47 -17.32 -1.45
N ARG A 64 -7.04 -16.50 -2.43
CA ARG A 64 -7.37 -15.07 -2.54
C ARG A 64 -6.88 -14.23 -1.36
N ARG A 65 -5.86 -14.70 -0.63
CA ARG A 65 -5.11 -13.89 0.35
C ARG A 65 -3.87 -13.28 -0.30
N CYS A 66 -3.28 -12.26 0.32
CA CYS A 66 -2.03 -11.67 -0.17
C CYS A 66 -0.95 -12.75 -0.38
N HIS A 67 -0.19 -12.67 -1.48
CA HIS A 67 0.85 -13.64 -1.85
C HIS A 67 1.87 -13.92 -0.73
N PHE A 68 2.22 -12.92 0.07
CA PHE A 68 3.19 -13.03 1.17
C PHE A 68 2.55 -13.41 2.52
N LEU A 69 1.24 -13.59 2.59
CA LEU A 69 0.54 -13.87 3.85
C LEU A 69 0.51 -15.38 4.13
N THR A 70 1.05 -15.76 5.28
CA THR A 70 1.01 -17.13 5.82
C THR A 70 0.14 -17.18 7.09
N PRO A 71 -0.16 -18.37 7.63
CA PRO A 71 -0.80 -18.48 8.95
C PRO A 71 0.00 -17.80 10.08
N GLN A 72 1.31 -17.64 9.92
CA GLN A 72 2.20 -16.96 10.87
C GLN A 72 2.31 -15.44 10.62
N GLY A 73 1.57 -14.91 9.65
CA GLY A 73 1.61 -13.50 9.25
C GLY A 73 2.36 -13.28 7.94
N CYS A 74 2.71 -12.02 7.68
CA CYS A 74 3.41 -11.64 6.46
C CYS A 74 4.87 -12.11 6.49
N GLN A 75 5.31 -12.80 5.44
CA GLN A 75 6.68 -13.30 5.30
C GLN A 75 7.71 -12.20 5.03
N LEU A 76 7.27 -11.01 4.59
CA LEU A 76 8.18 -9.89 4.37
C LEU A 76 8.52 -9.21 5.70
N PRO A 77 9.82 -8.94 5.99
CA PRO A 77 10.22 -8.07 7.08
C PRO A 77 9.63 -6.67 6.92
N GLY A 78 9.35 -5.98 8.04
CA GLY A 78 8.76 -4.64 8.05
C GLY A 78 9.38 -3.66 7.03
N PRO A 79 10.71 -3.47 7.03
CA PRO A 79 11.41 -2.56 6.11
C PRO A 79 11.41 -2.97 4.64
N VAL A 80 10.88 -4.15 4.29
CA VAL A 80 10.82 -4.69 2.93
C VAL A 80 9.38 -4.71 2.39
N ARG A 81 8.37 -4.72 3.27
CA ARG A 81 6.94 -4.71 2.89
C ARG A 81 6.61 -3.56 1.94
N PRO A 82 5.57 -3.67 1.09
CA PRO A 82 5.07 -2.53 0.33
C PRO A 82 4.73 -1.34 1.23
N LEU A 83 4.94 -0.11 0.75
CA LEU A 83 4.71 1.09 1.57
C LEU A 83 3.27 1.16 2.08
N VAL A 84 2.27 0.85 1.25
CA VAL A 84 0.85 0.76 1.67
C VAL A 84 0.65 -0.22 2.83
N CYS A 85 1.38 -1.34 2.86
CA CYS A 85 1.31 -2.30 3.96
C CYS A 85 2.01 -1.83 5.24
N ARG A 86 2.99 -0.91 5.14
CA ARG A 86 3.64 -0.31 6.32
C ARG A 86 2.81 0.79 6.93
N ILE A 87 2.08 1.53 6.09
CA ILE A 87 1.20 2.62 6.52
C ILE A 87 -0.05 2.07 7.21
N HIS A 88 -0.58 0.93 6.75
CA HIS A 88 -1.74 0.29 7.38
C HIS A 88 -1.50 0.06 8.89
N PRO A 89 -2.41 0.50 9.78
CA PRO A 89 -3.83 0.76 9.54
C PRO A 89 -4.20 2.23 9.36
N VAL A 90 -3.23 3.10 9.10
CA VAL A 90 -3.49 4.53 8.91
C VAL A 90 -4.14 4.78 7.55
N GLU A 91 -5.17 5.62 7.53
CA GLU A 91 -5.78 6.19 6.32
C GLU A 91 -5.10 7.52 5.98
N PHE A 92 -4.97 7.81 4.69
CA PHE A 92 -4.14 8.92 4.22
C PHE A 92 -4.54 9.38 2.83
N THR A 93 -4.09 10.59 2.49
CA THR A 93 -4.06 11.18 1.14
C THR A 93 -2.64 11.61 0.80
N GLU A 94 -2.43 12.23 -0.36
CA GLU A 94 -1.14 12.86 -0.69
C GLU A 94 -0.76 13.99 0.27
N LEU A 95 -1.72 14.60 0.96
CA LEU A 95 -1.45 15.76 1.79
C LEU A 95 -1.25 15.41 3.25
N GLU A 96 -1.98 14.42 3.76
CA GLU A 96 -2.03 14.16 5.20
C GLU A 96 -2.46 12.72 5.55
N ILE A 97 -2.32 12.41 6.83
CA ILE A 97 -2.96 11.28 7.49
C ILE A 97 -4.38 11.69 7.89
N THR A 98 -5.40 10.96 7.44
CA THR A 98 -6.81 11.29 7.64
C THR A 98 -7.47 10.52 8.78
N GLY A 99 -6.86 9.41 9.24
CA GLY A 99 -7.40 8.64 10.35
C GLY A 99 -6.88 7.21 10.45
N LEU A 100 -7.69 6.35 11.04
CA LEU A 100 -7.44 4.92 11.14
C LEU A 100 -8.51 4.16 10.37
N ALA A 101 -8.10 3.05 9.75
CA ALA A 101 -8.99 2.20 8.99
C ALA A 101 -10.08 1.60 9.88
N THR A 102 -11.33 1.77 9.47
CA THR A 102 -12.52 1.41 10.25
C THR A 102 -12.64 -0.08 10.57
N GLU A 103 -12.00 -0.96 9.79
CA GLU A 103 -12.02 -2.40 10.02
C GLU A 103 -11.07 -2.88 11.12
N CYS A 104 -10.27 -1.99 11.72
CA CYS A 104 -9.35 -2.37 12.77
C CYS A 104 -10.10 -2.55 14.09
N PRO A 105 -9.95 -3.70 14.77
CA PRO A 105 -10.79 -4.04 15.91
C PRO A 105 -10.25 -3.37 17.18
N VAL A 106 -10.43 -2.06 17.25
CA VAL A 106 -9.99 -1.20 18.36
C VAL A 106 -10.65 -1.56 19.69
N GLU A 107 -11.76 -2.31 19.66
CA GLU A 107 -12.45 -2.85 20.83
C GLU A 107 -11.62 -3.84 21.66
N PHE A 108 -10.55 -4.42 21.09
CA PHE A 108 -9.64 -5.31 21.81
C PHE A 108 -8.46 -4.59 22.47
N LEU A 109 -8.33 -3.27 22.29
CA LEU A 109 -7.25 -2.48 22.91
C LEU A 109 -7.49 -2.29 24.40
N ALA A 110 -6.41 -2.25 25.18
CA ALA A 110 -6.50 -1.90 26.59
C ALA A 110 -6.97 -0.45 26.76
N GLN A 111 -7.54 -0.14 27.92
CA GLN A 111 -7.98 1.23 28.21
C GLN A 111 -6.80 2.21 28.12
N GLY A 112 -6.88 3.17 27.20
CA GLY A 112 -5.84 4.18 26.97
C GLY A 112 -4.70 3.75 26.03
N GLU A 113 -4.72 2.52 25.53
CA GLU A 113 -3.81 2.06 24.46
C GLU A 113 -4.35 2.51 23.10
N SER A 114 -3.51 3.14 22.28
CA SER A 114 -3.87 3.42 20.89
C SER A 114 -3.52 2.24 19.97
N LEU A 115 -4.19 2.14 18.83
CA LEU A 115 -3.91 1.10 17.83
C LEU A 115 -2.46 1.16 17.33
N LEU A 116 -1.91 2.38 17.17
CA LEU A 116 -0.54 2.58 16.72
C LEU A 116 0.47 2.12 17.79
N ASP A 117 0.20 2.39 19.07
CA ASP A 117 1.04 1.91 20.16
C ASP A 117 1.09 0.37 20.19
N SER A 118 -0.07 -0.26 20.05
CA SER A 118 -0.20 -1.73 20.03
C SER A 118 0.57 -2.35 18.86
N MET A 119 0.60 -1.65 17.73
CA MET A 119 1.33 -2.06 16.53
C MET A 119 2.80 -1.59 16.51
N GLN A 120 3.25 -0.88 17.56
CA GLN A 120 4.60 -0.31 17.68
C GLN A 120 4.94 0.60 16.49
N MET A 121 3.98 1.41 16.06
CA MET A 121 4.10 2.36 14.96
C MET A 121 4.10 3.78 15.50
N SER A 122 5.01 4.64 15.03
CA SER A 122 4.93 6.07 15.29
C SER A 122 4.29 6.83 14.12
N VAL A 123 3.52 7.87 14.43
CA VAL A 123 2.93 8.75 13.40
C VAL A 123 4.01 9.38 12.50
N VAL A 124 5.19 9.68 13.07
CA VAL A 124 6.33 10.22 12.33
C VAL A 124 6.85 9.23 11.28
N GLU A 125 6.97 7.95 11.62
CA GLU A 125 7.38 6.91 10.66
C GLU A 125 6.33 6.70 9.57
N VAL A 126 5.05 6.66 9.96
CA VAL A 126 3.96 6.51 9.01
C VAL A 126 3.94 7.68 8.01
N GLU A 127 4.10 8.90 8.50
CA GLU A 127 4.19 10.10 7.66
C GLU A 127 5.38 10.03 6.71
N GLY A 128 6.54 9.56 7.19
CA GLY A 128 7.71 9.31 6.33
C GLY A 128 7.42 8.31 5.21
N TRP A 129 6.73 7.21 5.51
CA TRP A 129 6.34 6.23 4.48
C TRP A 129 5.28 6.75 3.52
N ARG A 130 4.35 7.59 4.00
CA ARG A 130 3.34 8.25 3.17
C ARG A 130 3.99 9.18 2.16
N VAL A 131 4.87 10.07 2.62
CA VAL A 131 5.64 10.96 1.74
C VAL A 131 6.44 10.15 0.73
N GLN A 132 7.15 9.11 1.17
CA GLN A 132 7.90 8.23 0.28
C GLN A 132 7.01 7.56 -0.78
N LEU A 133 5.80 7.14 -0.43
CA LEU A 133 4.85 6.51 -1.36
C LEU A 133 4.47 7.47 -2.49
N TYR A 134 4.08 8.71 -2.17
CA TYR A 134 3.70 9.68 -3.19
C TYR A 134 4.89 10.16 -4.00
N ASP A 135 6.06 10.33 -3.39
CA ASP A 135 7.28 10.67 -4.15
C ASP A 135 7.61 9.58 -5.18
N GLU A 136 7.56 8.31 -4.80
CA GLU A 136 7.80 7.19 -5.74
C GLU A 136 6.75 7.13 -6.86
N LEU A 137 5.47 7.30 -6.51
CA LEU A 137 4.36 7.31 -7.48
C LEU A 137 4.46 8.50 -8.45
N ARG A 138 4.81 9.69 -7.94
CA ARG A 138 4.96 10.91 -8.74
C ARG A 138 6.15 10.81 -9.70
N ASP A 139 7.29 10.33 -9.23
CA ASP A 139 8.49 10.13 -10.06
C ASP A 139 8.25 9.12 -11.19
N GLU A 140 7.55 8.02 -10.89
CA GLU A 140 7.11 7.05 -11.89
C GLU A 140 6.19 7.71 -12.92
N TRP A 141 5.17 8.44 -12.46
CA TRP A 141 4.22 9.11 -13.33
C TRP A 141 4.92 10.06 -14.30
N PHE A 142 5.82 10.91 -13.81
CA PHE A 142 6.61 11.82 -14.64
C PHE A 142 7.48 11.07 -15.64
N THR A 143 8.12 9.97 -15.22
CA THR A 143 8.97 9.16 -16.11
C THR A 143 8.16 8.56 -17.26
N TYR A 144 6.97 8.00 -16.99
CA TYR A 144 6.15 7.38 -18.05
C TYR A 144 5.44 8.39 -18.95
N HIS A 145 5.16 9.61 -18.47
CA HIS A 145 4.44 10.62 -19.24
C HIS A 145 5.33 11.61 -19.98
N ASN A 146 6.59 11.79 -19.56
CA ASN A 146 7.54 12.72 -20.21
C ASN A 146 8.66 12.02 -21.01
N ALA A 147 8.72 10.69 -21.03
CA ALA A 147 9.70 9.94 -21.84
C ALA A 147 9.33 9.86 -23.34
N ALA A 148 8.71 10.91 -23.90
CA ALA A 148 8.32 11.03 -25.30
C ALA A 148 9.30 11.88 -26.11
#